data_AF-A0A1J5TVX2-F1
#
_entry.id   AF-A0A1J5TVX2-F1
#
_cell.length_a   1.000
_cell.length_b   1.000
_cell.length_c   1.000
_cell.angle_alpha   90.00
_cell.angle_beta   90.00
_cell.angle_gamma   90.00
#
_symmetry.space_group_name_H-M   'P 1'
#
loop_
_entity.id
_entity.type
_entity.pdbx_description
1 polymer ?
#
loop_
_entity_poly.entity_id
_entity_poly.type
_entity_poly.pdbx_seq_one_letter_code
_entity_poly.pdbx_strand_id
1 'polypeptide(L)'
;MNISIANDFSDVPAGRYLSDGDYSGEKFREDFLLPALRNANESNLVIVDINGVEGYGSSFLEEAFGGLVRKGGFSEKGLKGKLKIIANEEYSIYKEIIENYIKEA
;
A
#
# COMPACT_ATOMS: atom_id res chain seq x y z
N MET A 1 -3.23 -4.77 -12.75
CA MET A 1 -2.24 -3.67 -12.70
C MET A 1 -1.23 -4.02 -11.63
N ASN A 2 0.06 -3.86 -11.90
CA ASN A 2 1.13 -4.23 -10.96
C ASN A 2 1.90 -2.98 -10.57
N ILE A 3 2.19 -2.84 -9.28
CA ILE A 3 2.97 -1.74 -8.70
C ILE A 3 4.04 -2.37 -7.82
N SER A 4 5.31 -2.16 -8.14
CA SER A 4 6.43 -2.52 -7.29
C SER A 4 6.85 -1.32 -6.48
N ILE A 5 6.80 -1.40 -5.14
CA ILE A 5 7.18 -0.25 -4.31
C ILE A 5 8.64 0.11 -4.55
N ALA A 6 9.55 -0.87 -4.55
CA ALA A 6 10.97 -0.64 -4.74
C ALA A 6 11.31 0.02 -6.10
N ASN A 7 10.62 -0.37 -7.17
CA ASN A 7 10.99 0.07 -8.53
C ASN A 7 10.16 1.26 -9.04
N ASP A 8 8.87 1.32 -8.70
CA ASP A 8 7.96 2.35 -9.20
C ASP A 8 7.85 3.54 -8.24
N PHE A 9 8.26 3.38 -6.98
CA PHE A 9 8.13 4.41 -5.96
C PHE A 9 9.48 4.74 -5.28
N SER A 10 9.98 3.86 -4.43
CA SER A 10 11.27 4.00 -3.75
C SER A 10 11.69 2.69 -3.09
N ASP A 11 12.99 2.43 -3.06
CA ASP A 11 13.66 1.37 -2.31
C ASP A 11 13.75 1.68 -0.79
N VAL A 12 13.53 2.93 -0.38
CA VAL A 12 13.54 3.38 1.03
C VAL A 12 12.28 4.18 1.40
N PRO A 13 11.07 3.61 1.22
CA PRO A 13 9.82 4.31 1.48
C PRO A 13 9.64 4.60 2.98
N ALA A 14 9.36 5.85 3.34
CA ALA A 14 9.35 6.29 4.73
C ALA A 14 8.45 7.51 4.95
N GLY A 15 8.06 7.71 6.21
CA GLY A 15 7.22 8.84 6.60
C GLY A 15 5.74 8.61 6.35
N ARG A 16 4.93 9.37 7.06
CA ARG A 16 3.47 9.30 7.01
C ARG A 16 2.97 10.26 5.94
N TYR A 17 3.28 11.55 6.11
CA TYR A 17 2.71 12.64 5.33
C TYR A 17 3.69 13.18 4.29
N LEU A 18 3.19 13.96 3.32
CA LEU A 18 4.03 14.66 2.33
C LEU A 18 5.10 15.58 2.97
N SER A 19 4.88 16.04 4.21
CA SER A 19 5.86 16.82 4.97
C SER A 19 7.04 16.02 5.51
N ASP A 20 6.94 14.69 5.54
CA ASP A 20 7.93 13.81 6.16
C ASP A 20 9.03 13.39 5.17
N GLY A 21 8.80 13.61 3.86
CA GLY A 21 9.74 13.30 2.80
C GLY A 21 9.06 13.02 1.46
N ASP A 22 9.87 12.88 0.41
CA ASP A 22 9.40 12.72 -0.97
C ASP A 22 8.72 11.36 -1.23
N TYR A 23 8.93 10.36 -0.36
CA TYR A 23 8.44 8.98 -0.52
C TYR A 23 7.55 8.53 0.64
N SER A 24 6.60 9.37 1.02
CA SER A 24 5.67 9.14 2.13
C SER A 24 4.50 8.20 1.82
N GLY A 25 3.91 7.63 2.87
CA GLY A 25 2.73 6.75 2.75
C GLY A 25 1.52 7.47 2.15
N GLU A 26 1.32 8.75 2.50
CA GLU A 26 0.32 9.61 1.88
C GLU A 26 0.55 9.73 0.37
N LYS A 27 1.78 10.01 -0.06
CA LYS A 27 2.10 10.11 -1.49
C LYS A 27 1.81 8.82 -2.22
N PHE A 28 2.27 7.68 -1.68
CA PHE A 28 2.04 6.39 -2.31
C PHE A 28 0.54 6.07 -2.40
N ARG A 29 -0.25 6.40 -1.36
CA ARG A 29 -1.69 6.23 -1.40
C ARG A 29 -2.34 7.09 -2.48
N GLU A 30 -2.10 8.40 -2.48
CA GLU A 30 -2.79 9.35 -3.37
C GLU A 30 -2.37 9.20 -4.83
N ASP A 31 -1.09 8.97 -5.10
CA ASP A 31 -0.55 9.00 -6.46
C ASP A 31 -0.53 7.62 -7.13
N PHE A 32 -0.47 6.53 -6.36
CA PHE A 32 -0.36 5.16 -6.89
C PHE A 32 -1.59 4.30 -6.56
N LEU A 33 -1.89 4.11 -5.27
CA LEU A 33 -2.90 3.13 -4.86
C LEU A 33 -4.32 3.56 -5.21
N LEU A 34 -4.73 4.80 -4.90
CA LEU A 34 -6.09 5.27 -5.17
C LEU A 34 -6.41 5.31 -6.67
N PRO A 35 -5.54 5.86 -7.55
CA PRO A 35 -5.78 5.82 -8.98
C PRO A 35 -5.88 4.39 -9.50
N ALA A 36 -5.00 3.48 -9.06
CA ALA A 36 -5.04 2.08 -9.47
C ALA A 36 -6.34 1.39 -9.02
N LEU A 37 -6.73 1.54 -7.76
CA LEU A 37 -7.89 0.86 -7.18
C LEU A 37 -9.24 1.40 -7.67
N ARG A 38 -9.30 2.69 -8.02
CA ARG A 38 -10.50 3.31 -8.61
C ARG A 38 -10.73 2.86 -10.05
N ASN A 39 -9.64 2.63 -10.79
CA ASN A 39 -9.70 2.08 -12.15
C ASN A 39 -9.83 0.54 -12.19
N ALA A 40 -9.57 -0.14 -11.06
CA ALA A 40 -9.72 -1.57 -10.93
C ALA A 40 -11.20 -2.01 -10.87
N ASN A 41 -11.49 -3.09 -11.58
CA ASN A 41 -12.79 -3.76 -11.59
C ASN A 41 -12.62 -5.24 -11.25
N GLU A 42 -13.72 -6.00 -11.22
CA GLU A 42 -13.73 -7.42 -10.82
C GLU A 42 -12.81 -8.31 -11.69
N SER A 43 -12.48 -7.88 -12.91
CA SER A 43 -11.59 -8.61 -13.82
C SER A 43 -10.12 -8.20 -13.69
N ASN A 44 -9.81 -7.08 -13.02
CA ASN A 44 -8.49 -6.45 -13.01
C ASN A 44 -8.05 -6.04 -11.61
N LEU A 45 -7.40 -6.95 -10.89
CA LEU A 45 -6.82 -6.68 -9.57
C LEU A 45 -5.65 -5.68 -9.64
N VAL A 46 -5.49 -4.89 -8.58
CA VAL A 46 -4.27 -4.16 -8.25
C VAL A 46 -3.37 -5.08 -7.44
N ILE A 47 -2.20 -5.37 -7.98
CA ILE A 47 -1.18 -6.20 -7.35
C ILE A 47 -0.08 -5.26 -6.90
N VAL A 48 0.18 -5.23 -5.59
CA VAL A 48 1.27 -4.44 -4.99
C VAL A 48 2.35 -5.41 -4.54
N ASP A 49 3.53 -5.28 -5.14
CA ASP A 49 4.73 -5.99 -4.75
C ASP A 49 5.53 -5.15 -3.76
N ILE A 50 5.65 -5.66 -2.52
CA ILE A 50 6.32 -4.97 -1.42
C ILE A 50 7.77 -5.42 -1.24
N ASN A 51 8.28 -6.32 -2.09
CA ASN A 51 9.64 -6.81 -2.01
C ASN A 51 10.66 -5.78 -2.52
N GLY A 52 11.92 -5.96 -2.12
CA GLY A 52 13.06 -5.23 -2.68
C GLY A 52 13.30 -3.85 -2.07
N VAL A 53 12.53 -3.45 -1.06
CA VAL A 53 12.83 -2.25 -0.27
C VAL A 53 13.77 -2.57 0.90
N GLU A 54 14.57 -1.62 1.36
CA GLU A 54 15.46 -1.83 2.52
C GLU A 54 14.68 -2.10 3.81
N GLY A 55 13.46 -1.58 3.90
CA GLY A 55 12.55 -1.83 5.00
C GLY A 55 11.33 -0.91 4.95
N TYR A 56 10.37 -1.19 5.84
CA TYR A 56 9.19 -0.35 5.99
C TYR A 56 9.05 0.17 7.41
N GLY A 57 8.80 1.47 7.54
CA GLY A 57 8.29 2.04 8.78
C GLY A 57 6.81 1.75 8.95
N SER A 58 6.39 1.45 10.19
CA SER A 58 4.96 1.28 10.54
C SER A 58 4.10 2.47 10.13
N SER A 59 4.65 3.69 10.23
CA SER A 59 3.97 4.92 9.82
C SER A 59 3.69 4.98 8.33
N PHE A 60 4.60 4.48 7.49
CA PHE A 60 4.41 4.42 6.05
C PHE A 60 3.28 3.42 5.72
N LEU A 61 3.37 2.19 6.27
CA LEU A 61 2.41 1.12 5.99
C LEU A 61 0.99 1.48 6.45
N GLU A 62 0.87 2.04 7.65
CA GLU A 62 -0.43 2.42 8.21
C GLU A 62 -1.12 3.49 7.36
N GLU A 63 -0.37 4.47 6.88
CA GLU A 63 -0.92 5.60 6.14
C GLU A 63 -1.17 5.24 4.68
N ALA A 64 -0.26 4.47 4.06
CA ALA A 64 -0.42 3.98 2.71
C ALA A 64 -1.65 3.07 2.58
N PHE A 65 -1.76 2.07 3.46
CA PHE A 65 -2.74 0.99 3.31
C PHE A 65 -3.95 1.14 4.24
N GLY A 66 -3.76 1.41 5.52
CA GLY A 66 -4.89 1.74 6.42
C GLY A 66 -5.59 3.03 6.01
N GLY A 67 -4.83 3.98 5.44
CA GLY A 67 -5.39 5.19 4.85
C GLY A 67 -6.31 4.94 3.66
N LEU A 68 -6.23 3.80 2.96
CA LEU A 68 -7.20 3.44 1.90
C LEU A 68 -8.63 3.35 2.44
N VAL A 69 -8.79 2.92 3.69
CA VAL A 69 -10.08 2.83 4.36
C VAL A 69 -10.45 4.19 4.96
N ARG A 70 -9.58 4.75 5.82
CA ARG A 70 -9.87 6.01 6.55
C ARG A 70 -10.05 7.23 5.65
N LYS A 71 -9.30 7.31 4.55
CA LYS A 71 -9.22 8.49 3.66
C LYS A 71 -9.58 8.16 2.21
N GLY A 72 -9.27 6.94 1.77
CA GLY A 72 -9.48 6.50 0.39
C GLY A 72 -10.93 6.16 0.02
N GLY A 73 -11.81 6.00 1.02
CA GLY A 73 -13.23 5.68 0.82
C GLY A 73 -13.50 4.21 0.47
N PHE A 74 -12.51 3.33 0.66
CA PHE A 74 -12.70 1.89 0.50
C PHE A 74 -13.14 1.25 1.83
N SER A 75 -13.82 0.11 1.75
CA SER A 75 -13.99 -0.78 2.91
C SER A 75 -12.99 -1.93 2.85
N GLU A 76 -12.67 -2.54 3.99
CA GLU A 76 -11.86 -3.76 4.06
C GLU A 76 -12.36 -4.82 3.05
N LYS A 77 -13.68 -5.09 3.05
CA LYS A 77 -14.31 -6.03 2.13
C LYS A 77 -14.16 -5.60 0.66
N GLY A 78 -14.26 -4.29 0.39
CA GLY A 78 -14.06 -3.74 -0.95
C GLY A 78 -12.63 -3.90 -1.46
N LEU A 79 -11.63 -3.88 -0.56
CA LEU A 79 -10.23 -4.08 -0.89
C LEU A 79 -9.87 -5.55 -1.08
N LYS A 80 -10.45 -6.47 -0.29
CA LYS A 80 -10.14 -7.91 -0.36
C LYS A 80 -10.30 -8.52 -1.77
N GLY A 81 -11.23 -7.98 -2.57
CA GLY A 81 -11.47 -8.41 -3.96
C GLY A 81 -10.79 -7.55 -5.04
N LYS A 82 -9.99 -6.54 -4.66
CA LYS A 82 -9.37 -5.59 -5.59
C LYS A 82 -7.86 -5.44 -5.40
N LEU A 83 -7.37 -5.58 -4.17
CA LEU A 83 -5.99 -5.41 -3.79
C LEU A 83 -5.37 -6.78 -3.44
N LYS A 84 -4.24 -7.09 -4.05
CA LYS A 84 -3.43 -8.26 -3.74
C LYS A 84 -2.02 -7.82 -3.37
N ILE A 85 -1.53 -8.26 -2.22
CA ILE A 85 -0.17 -7.97 -1.76
C ILE A 85 0.73 -9.19 -2.04
N ILE A 86 1.81 -8.95 -2.77
CA ILE A 86 2.87 -9.92 -3.05
C ILE A 86 4.04 -9.62 -2.13
N ALA A 87 4.44 -10.63 -1.35
CA ALA A 87 5.55 -10.60 -0.42
C ALA A 87 6.24 -11.97 -0.45
N ASN A 88 7.56 -11.99 -0.47
CA ASN A 88 8.37 -13.18 -0.23
C ASN A 88 8.45 -13.46 1.29
N GLU A 89 9.25 -14.45 1.69
CA GLU A 89 9.40 -14.83 3.11
C GLU A 89 9.92 -13.67 3.99
N GLU A 90 10.88 -12.89 3.51
CA GLU A 90 11.48 -11.74 4.21
C GLU A 90 10.46 -10.63 4.49
N TYR A 91 9.54 -10.38 3.54
CA TYR A 91 8.54 -9.32 3.66
C TYR A 91 7.18 -9.80 4.17
N SER A 92 7.06 -11.08 4.52
CA SER A 92 5.81 -11.69 4.98
C SER A 92 5.21 -10.97 6.20
N ILE A 93 6.06 -10.55 7.15
CA ILE A 93 5.63 -9.80 8.34
C ILE A 93 5.02 -8.44 7.98
N TYR A 94 5.58 -7.74 6.99
CA TYR A 94 5.02 -6.46 6.55
C TYR A 94 3.68 -6.64 5.88
N LYS A 95 3.50 -7.73 5.12
CA LYS A 95 2.20 -8.08 4.56
C LYS A 95 1.15 -8.29 5.65
N GLU A 96 1.47 -9.03 6.71
CA GLU A 96 0.56 -9.22 7.85
C GLU A 96 0.22 -7.90 8.53
N ILE A 97 1.22 -7.03 8.74
CA ILE A 97 1.02 -5.69 9.31
C ILE A 97 0.09 -4.84 8.42
N ILE A 98 0.28 -4.86 7.10
CA ILE A 98 -0.58 -4.15 6.15
C ILE A 98 -2.02 -4.66 6.24
N GLU A 99 -2.20 -5.98 6.22
CA GLU A 99 -3.52 -6.60 6.30
C GLU A 99 -4.23 -6.22 7.62
N ASN A 100 -3.49 -6.15 8.72
CA ASN A 100 -4.01 -5.68 10.01
C ASN A 100 -4.39 -4.19 9.96
N TYR A 101 -3.55 -3.32 9.39
CA TYR A 101 -3.89 -1.90 9.26
C TYR A 101 -5.11 -1.64 8.39
N ILE A 102 -5.34 -2.46 7.36
CA ILE A 102 -6.57 -2.37 6.55
C ILE A 102 -7.79 -2.81 7.37
N LYS A 103 -7.65 -3.86 8.19
CA LYS A 103 -8.74 -4.43 8.99
C LYS A 103 -9.16 -3.55 10.17
N GLU A 104 -8.21 -2.86 10.81
CA GLU A 104 -8.45 -2.01 11.99
C GLU A 104 -8.89 -0.57 11.64
N ALA A 105 -8.88 -0.21 10.35
CA ALA A 105 -9.10 1.14 9.85
C ALA A 105 -10.57 1.55 9.69
#